data_AF-A0AA97HYN9-F1
#
_entry.id   AF-A0AA97HYN9-F1
#
_cell.length_a   1.000
_cell.length_b   1.000
_cell.length_c   1.000
_cell.angle_alpha   90.00
_cell.angle_beta   90.00
_cell.angle_gamma   90.00
#
_symmetry.space_group_name_H-M   'P 1'
#
loop_
_entity.id
_entity.type
_entity.pdbx_description
1 polymer ?
#
loop_
_entity_poly.entity_id
_entity_poly.type
_entity_poly.pdbx_seq_one_letter_code
_entity_poly.pdbx_strand_id
1 'polypeptide(L)'
;MFLAVCALACSGLLSIIVIFLRLPFISSLVPSAQYIFDNALVIHVNLSILVWMCSMISLLFIINLQNTNSGFNFSWVLSTLSMLLMFISAFVPNTEVIKSNYIPVLQNKLFLLGLSLFIASILVNTMLAYTSKKEVSFLSVGQIGLVIILVSSFLCFVLAYNNMPPGLYHSDNNLFYEYLFWGGGHLLQFAFTQGMFLVYLIMLSSNDISLASNNKITILPLFINTILAVGAPFVYFVYPVDSAKLIQFFTWHMRIAGAVLPCFLIILVCYNIRTFINDKSNYLLHSFLLFTYGDVLGVLTIEGNVTIPAHYHGSVVGITIAFMNFVYWMLPKLNFKEIKSSMVRLQIYAYSIGHFLHITGLVWLGGYGALRKVADLPSISSMLARTCFIIGGAISVVGGMLFVIIVLLHLLKGKARTN
;
A
#
# COMPACT_ATOMS: atom_id res chain seq x y z
N MET A 1 -14.34 3.58 -0.96
CA MET A 1 -13.86 4.74 -0.18
C MET A 1 -14.06 4.55 1.32
N PHE A 2 -15.29 4.40 1.85
CA PHE A 2 -15.52 4.22 3.30
C PHE A 2 -14.70 3.08 3.93
N LEU A 3 -14.72 1.89 3.33
CA LEU A 3 -13.91 0.74 3.76
C LEU A 3 -12.40 1.09 3.83
N ALA A 4 -11.88 1.73 2.79
CA ALA A 4 -10.48 2.12 2.70
C ALA A 4 -10.10 3.04 3.88
N VAL A 5 -10.90 4.08 4.14
CA VAL A 5 -10.65 5.02 5.24
C VAL A 5 -10.77 4.33 6.60
N CYS A 6 -11.70 3.40 6.78
CA CYS A 6 -11.81 2.59 8.00
C CYS A 6 -10.58 1.69 8.20
N ALA A 7 -10.07 1.07 7.13
CA ALA A 7 -8.84 0.27 7.19
C ALA A 7 -7.64 1.11 7.65
N LEU A 8 -7.47 2.33 7.11
CA LEU A 8 -6.46 3.26 7.60
C LEU A 8 -6.70 3.72 9.04
N ALA A 9 -7.96 3.91 9.46
CA ALA A 9 -8.29 4.27 10.83
C ALA A 9 -7.83 3.20 11.82
N CYS A 10 -8.24 1.95 11.59
CA CYS A 10 -7.84 0.80 12.39
C CYS A 10 -6.32 0.59 12.35
N SER A 11 -5.71 0.67 11.17
CA SER A 11 -4.27 0.55 11.00
C SER A 11 -3.50 1.65 11.74
N GLY A 12 -3.96 2.90 11.70
CA GLY A 12 -3.35 4.03 12.39
C GLY A 12 -3.44 3.94 13.91
N LEU A 13 -4.54 3.39 14.46
CA LEU A 13 -4.63 3.08 15.89
C LEU A 13 -3.58 2.03 16.30
N LEU A 14 -3.38 1.01 15.46
CA LEU A 14 -2.38 -0.02 15.71
C LEU A 14 -0.94 0.52 15.54
N SER A 15 -0.69 1.48 14.64
CA SER A 15 0.64 2.08 14.50
C SER A 15 1.06 2.89 15.72
N ILE A 16 0.10 3.52 16.43
CA ILE A 16 0.35 4.17 17.72
C ILE A 16 0.93 3.16 18.72
N ILE A 17 0.31 1.98 18.82
CA ILE A 17 0.78 0.88 19.68
C ILE A 17 2.19 0.45 19.26
N VAL A 18 2.42 0.23 17.96
CA VAL A 18 3.72 -0.17 17.41
C VAL A 18 4.82 0.85 17.71
N ILE A 19 4.53 2.16 17.63
CA ILE A 19 5.51 3.22 17.95
C ILE A 19 5.78 3.26 19.45
N PHE A 20 4.74 3.25 20.29
CA PHE A 20 4.92 3.32 21.74
C PHE A 20 5.69 2.12 22.29
N LEU A 21 5.41 0.91 21.80
CA LEU A 21 6.11 -0.30 22.25
C LEU A 21 7.56 -0.39 21.77
N ARG A 22 8.03 0.51 20.90
CA ARG A 22 9.47 0.66 20.59
C ARG A 22 10.21 1.58 21.56
N LEU A 23 9.51 2.26 22.47
CA LEU A 23 10.12 3.07 23.51
C LEU A 23 10.51 2.16 24.68
N PRO A 24 11.80 2.05 25.06
CA PRO A 24 12.26 1.11 26.10
C PRO A 24 11.55 1.26 27.44
N PHE A 25 11.19 2.50 27.80
CA PHE A 25 10.44 2.78 29.03
C PHE A 25 9.00 2.26 28.98
N ILE A 26 8.33 2.31 27.82
CA ILE A 26 6.96 1.83 27.70
C ILE A 26 6.93 0.31 27.58
N SER A 27 7.85 -0.27 26.80
CA SER A 27 7.92 -1.72 26.63
C SER A 27 8.22 -2.47 27.93
N SER A 28 9.01 -1.88 28.84
CA SER A 28 9.30 -2.48 30.15
C SER A 28 8.11 -2.45 31.12
N LEU A 29 7.14 -1.56 30.92
CA LEU A 29 5.93 -1.44 31.76
C LEU A 29 4.79 -2.36 31.29
N VAL A 30 4.82 -2.82 30.04
CA VAL A 30 3.73 -3.60 29.44
C VAL A 30 4.07 -5.09 29.47
N PRO A 31 3.32 -5.93 30.21
CA PRO A 31 3.48 -7.37 30.16
C PRO A 31 3.32 -7.87 28.72
N SER A 32 4.19 -8.79 28.28
CA SER A 32 4.14 -9.34 26.92
C SER A 32 4.18 -8.30 25.79
N ALA A 33 4.86 -7.16 26.02
CA ALA A 33 5.01 -6.07 25.04
C ALA A 33 5.40 -6.55 23.63
N GLN A 34 6.34 -7.50 23.52
CA GLN A 34 6.77 -8.04 22.23
C GLN A 34 5.64 -8.77 21.48
N TYR A 35 4.81 -9.54 22.19
CA TYR A 35 3.66 -10.24 21.60
C TYR A 35 2.60 -9.26 21.11
N ILE A 36 2.32 -8.20 21.89
CA ILE A 36 1.38 -7.14 21.51
C ILE A 36 1.91 -6.37 20.30
N PHE A 37 3.21 -6.05 20.30
CA PHE A 37 3.88 -5.39 19.18
C PHE A 37 3.76 -6.22 17.91
N ASP A 38 4.08 -7.51 17.98
CA ASP A 38 4.07 -8.41 16.82
C ASP A 38 2.64 -8.56 16.26
N ASN A 39 1.63 -8.77 17.12
CA ASN A 39 0.22 -8.81 16.69
C ASN A 39 -0.24 -7.50 16.04
N ALA A 40 0.03 -6.36 16.69
CA ALA A 40 -0.36 -5.06 16.19
C ALA A 40 0.31 -4.76 14.84
N LEU A 41 1.58 -5.15 14.67
CA LEU A 41 2.32 -5.00 13.42
C LEU A 41 1.67 -5.78 12.28
N VAL A 42 1.28 -7.05 12.49
CA VAL A 42 0.68 -7.88 11.44
C VAL A 42 -0.64 -7.28 10.95
N ILE A 43 -1.54 -6.89 11.85
CA ILE A 43 -2.81 -6.27 11.46
C ILE A 43 -2.60 -4.88 10.86
N HIS A 44 -1.70 -4.07 11.45
CA HIS A 44 -1.37 -2.75 10.93
C HIS A 44 -0.98 -2.85 9.44
N VAL A 45 -0.03 -3.72 9.11
CA VAL A 45 0.49 -3.89 7.74
C VAL A 45 -0.60 -4.39 6.78
N ASN A 46 -1.37 -5.40 7.16
CA ASN A 46 -2.45 -5.89 6.30
C ASN A 46 -3.51 -4.81 6.04
N LEU A 47 -3.85 -4.00 7.04
CA LEU A 47 -4.86 -2.95 6.86
C LEU A 47 -4.34 -1.73 6.09
N SER A 48 -3.12 -1.26 6.35
CA SER A 48 -2.55 -0.07 5.67
C SER A 48 -2.04 -0.35 4.27
N ILE A 49 -1.61 -1.58 3.98
CA ILE A 49 -1.08 -1.95 2.67
C ILE A 49 -2.13 -2.73 1.89
N LEU A 50 -2.50 -3.93 2.35
CA LEU A 50 -3.34 -4.83 1.56
C LEU A 50 -4.77 -4.27 1.43
N VAL A 51 -5.47 -4.00 2.54
CA VAL A 51 -6.88 -3.57 2.50
C VAL A 51 -7.02 -2.16 1.92
N TRP A 52 -6.23 -1.20 2.42
CA TRP A 52 -6.25 0.18 1.92
C TRP A 52 -5.94 0.28 0.43
N MET A 53 -4.81 -0.26 -0.05
CA MET A 53 -4.39 -0.07 -1.43
C MET A 53 -5.31 -0.80 -2.41
N CYS A 54 -5.71 -2.04 -2.11
CA CYS A 54 -6.67 -2.76 -2.96
C CYS A 54 -8.05 -2.10 -2.96
N SER A 55 -8.49 -1.49 -1.85
CA SER A 55 -9.75 -0.72 -1.82
C SER A 55 -9.67 0.57 -2.66
N MET A 56 -8.51 1.20 -2.74
CA MET A 56 -8.28 2.37 -3.60
C MET A 56 -8.23 1.98 -5.09
N ILE A 57 -7.58 0.87 -5.43
CA ILE A 57 -7.65 0.28 -6.79
C ILE A 57 -9.09 -0.09 -7.14
N SER A 58 -9.84 -0.64 -6.19
CA SER A 58 -11.25 -0.96 -6.37
C SER A 58 -12.09 0.27 -6.68
N LEU A 59 -11.77 1.43 -6.06
CA LEU A 59 -12.39 2.71 -6.40
C LEU A 59 -12.06 3.15 -7.84
N LEU A 60 -10.82 2.94 -8.29
CA LEU A 60 -10.42 3.23 -9.67
C LEU A 60 -11.19 2.39 -10.69
N PHE A 61 -11.57 1.14 -10.38
CA PHE A 61 -12.38 0.31 -11.27
C PHE A 61 -13.80 0.84 -11.48
N ILE A 62 -14.37 1.47 -10.46
CA ILE A 62 -15.78 1.86 -10.47
C ILE A 62 -16.02 3.34 -10.78
N ILE A 63 -14.95 4.15 -10.96
CA ILE A 63 -15.06 5.61 -11.11
C ILE A 63 -15.96 6.05 -12.29
N ASN A 64 -16.00 5.27 -13.37
CA ASN A 64 -16.81 5.58 -14.56
C ASN A 64 -18.08 4.71 -14.67
N LEU A 65 -18.40 3.92 -13.65
CA LEU A 65 -19.60 3.09 -13.68
C LEU A 65 -20.82 3.94 -13.38
N GLN A 66 -21.70 4.07 -14.37
CA GLN A 66 -22.96 4.81 -14.25
C GLN A 66 -24.03 4.03 -13.47
N ASN A 67 -23.89 2.71 -13.34
CA ASN A 67 -24.87 1.86 -12.67
C ASN A 67 -24.20 0.90 -11.68
N THR A 68 -24.73 0.82 -10.46
CA THR A 68 -24.23 -0.09 -9.42
C THR A 68 -24.75 -1.50 -9.68
N ASN A 69 -23.95 -2.34 -10.34
CA ASN A 69 -24.21 -3.77 -10.44
C ASN A 69 -24.24 -4.37 -9.00
N SER A 70 -25.21 -5.24 -8.71
CA SER A 70 -25.34 -5.94 -7.43
C SER A 70 -24.05 -6.69 -7.03
N GLY A 71 -23.25 -7.12 -8.01
CA GLY A 71 -21.94 -7.73 -7.77
C GLY A 71 -20.94 -6.82 -7.04
N PHE A 72 -20.91 -5.51 -7.36
CA PHE A 72 -20.03 -4.57 -6.66
C PHE A 72 -20.47 -4.35 -5.21
N ASN A 73 -21.79 -4.35 -4.97
CA ASN A 73 -22.34 -4.26 -3.61
C ASN A 73 -21.96 -5.49 -2.79
N PHE A 74 -22.04 -6.69 -3.36
CA PHE A 74 -21.62 -7.92 -2.71
C PHE A 74 -20.12 -7.92 -2.38
N SER A 75 -19.26 -7.49 -3.31
CA SER A 75 -17.81 -7.37 -3.09
C SER A 75 -17.47 -6.40 -1.95
N TRP A 76 -18.20 -5.28 -1.83
CA TRP A 76 -18.01 -4.35 -0.71
C TRP A 76 -18.38 -4.96 0.65
N VAL A 77 -19.48 -5.72 0.74
CA VAL A 77 -19.87 -6.41 1.99
C VAL A 77 -18.82 -7.45 2.37
N LEU A 78 -18.39 -8.26 1.39
CA LEU A 78 -17.41 -9.31 1.58
C LEU A 78 -16.06 -8.75 2.05
N SER A 79 -15.59 -7.68 1.42
CA SER A 79 -14.33 -7.00 1.80
C SER A 79 -14.41 -6.35 3.19
N THR A 80 -15.58 -5.83 3.58
CA THR A 80 -15.79 -5.29 4.94
C THR A 80 -15.76 -6.40 5.99
N LEU A 81 -16.46 -7.51 5.74
CA LEU A 81 -16.42 -8.68 6.63
C LEU A 81 -15.00 -9.23 6.77
N SER A 82 -14.25 -9.33 5.67
CA SER A 82 -12.86 -9.80 5.74
C SER A 82 -11.97 -8.89 6.60
N MET A 83 -12.13 -7.56 6.48
CA MET A 83 -11.37 -6.60 7.29
C MET A 83 -11.68 -6.79 8.78
N LEU A 84 -12.96 -6.96 9.13
CA LEU A 84 -13.39 -7.20 10.50
C LEU A 84 -12.83 -8.52 11.04
N LEU A 85 -12.87 -9.60 10.26
CA LEU A 85 -12.31 -10.90 10.67
C LEU A 85 -10.80 -10.81 10.90
N MET A 86 -10.06 -10.15 10.00
CA MET A 86 -8.63 -9.91 10.21
C MET A 86 -8.38 -9.08 11.47
N PHE A 87 -9.13 -8.01 11.70
CA PHE A 87 -8.95 -7.16 12.89
C PHE A 87 -9.26 -7.91 14.19
N ILE A 88 -10.38 -8.62 14.24
CA ILE A 88 -10.82 -9.39 15.43
C ILE A 88 -9.85 -10.54 15.71
N SER A 89 -9.19 -11.09 14.69
CA SER A 89 -8.23 -12.19 14.87
C SER A 89 -7.04 -11.84 15.79
N ALA A 90 -6.72 -10.54 15.97
CA ALA A 90 -5.67 -10.08 16.88
C ALA A 90 -5.95 -10.38 18.35
N PHE A 91 -7.23 -10.57 18.69
CA PHE A 91 -7.67 -10.84 20.07
C PHE A 91 -7.75 -12.35 20.37
N VAL A 92 -7.38 -13.21 19.42
CA VAL A 92 -7.33 -14.66 19.65
C VAL A 92 -6.05 -14.99 20.44
N PRO A 93 -6.17 -15.53 21.67
CA PRO A 93 -5.01 -15.78 22.53
C PRO A 93 -4.11 -16.88 21.95
N ASN A 94 -2.83 -16.84 22.31
CA ASN A 94 -1.82 -17.83 21.93
C ASN A 94 -1.68 -18.05 20.41
N THR A 95 -2.03 -17.04 19.61
CA THR A 95 -1.85 -17.05 18.16
C THR A 95 -0.36 -16.94 17.82
N GLU A 96 0.15 -17.85 16.99
CA GLU A 96 1.49 -17.73 16.40
C GLU A 96 1.52 -16.57 15.40
N VAL A 97 2.54 -15.71 15.51
CA VAL A 97 2.67 -14.50 14.69
C VAL A 97 3.76 -14.68 13.65
N ILE A 98 3.38 -14.62 12.38
CA ILE A 98 4.27 -14.89 11.25
C ILE A 98 4.49 -13.58 10.49
N LYS A 99 5.72 -13.06 10.58
CA LYS A 99 6.10 -11.77 9.97
C LYS A 99 6.67 -11.96 8.56
N SER A 100 6.03 -12.80 7.73
CA SER A 100 6.39 -12.99 6.32
C SER A 100 6.38 -11.66 5.56
N ASN A 101 7.22 -11.55 4.54
CA ASN A 101 7.24 -10.36 3.70
C ASN A 101 5.94 -10.25 2.88
N TYR A 102 5.56 -9.01 2.55
CA TYR A 102 4.31 -8.61 1.87
C TYR A 102 3.02 -8.85 2.65
N ILE A 103 2.67 -10.09 2.98
CA ILE A 103 1.45 -10.44 3.70
C ILE A 103 1.85 -11.20 4.97
N PRO A 104 1.98 -10.53 6.11
CA PRO A 104 2.21 -11.20 7.39
C PRO A 104 0.91 -11.86 7.88
N VAL A 105 1.04 -12.92 8.68
CA VAL A 105 -0.07 -13.80 9.06
C VAL A 105 -0.17 -13.96 10.56
N LEU A 106 -1.40 -13.91 11.06
CA LEU A 106 -1.76 -14.45 12.36
C LEU A 106 -2.28 -15.88 12.15
N GLN A 107 -1.63 -16.87 12.78
CA GLN A 107 -1.94 -18.27 12.54
C GLN A 107 -3.18 -18.72 13.33
N ASN A 108 -4.34 -18.25 12.90
CA ASN A 108 -5.63 -18.66 13.42
C ASN A 108 -6.71 -18.65 12.32
N LYS A 109 -7.80 -19.39 12.56
CA LYS A 109 -8.87 -19.57 11.57
C LYS A 109 -9.55 -18.26 11.16
N LEU A 110 -9.69 -17.31 12.08
CA LEU A 110 -10.35 -16.02 11.81
C LEU A 110 -9.53 -15.18 10.84
N PHE A 111 -8.21 -15.09 11.06
CA PHE A 111 -7.32 -14.33 10.19
C PHE A 111 -7.27 -14.96 8.80
N LEU A 112 -7.06 -16.27 8.71
CA LEU A 112 -6.95 -16.97 7.42
C LEU A 112 -8.26 -16.90 6.62
N LEU A 113 -9.41 -17.02 7.28
CA LEU A 113 -10.73 -16.82 6.65
C LEU A 113 -10.90 -15.37 6.19
N GLY A 114 -10.52 -14.40 7.02
CA GLY A 114 -10.55 -12.98 6.65
C GLY A 114 -9.70 -12.73 5.40
N LEU A 115 -8.45 -13.18 5.39
CA LEU A 115 -7.54 -13.03 4.26
C LEU A 115 -8.09 -13.71 3.00
N SER A 116 -8.62 -14.94 3.09
CA SER A 116 -9.17 -15.65 1.93
C SER A 116 -10.39 -14.95 1.35
N LEU A 117 -11.31 -14.47 2.21
CA LEU A 117 -12.48 -13.71 1.78
C LEU A 117 -12.07 -12.37 1.15
N PHE A 118 -11.02 -11.73 1.66
CA PHE A 118 -10.49 -10.50 1.08
C PHE A 118 -9.95 -10.76 -0.34
N ILE A 119 -9.10 -11.77 -0.52
CA ILE A 119 -8.58 -12.15 -1.85
C ILE A 119 -9.73 -12.45 -2.81
N ALA A 120 -10.72 -13.24 -2.38
CA ALA A 120 -11.91 -13.53 -3.19
C ALA A 120 -12.68 -12.26 -3.56
N SER A 121 -12.85 -11.32 -2.63
CA SER A 121 -13.55 -10.05 -2.89
C SER A 121 -12.85 -9.20 -3.96
N ILE A 122 -11.52 -9.19 -3.96
CA ILE A 122 -10.71 -8.48 -4.97
C ILE A 122 -10.81 -9.18 -6.32
N LEU A 123 -10.77 -10.51 -6.38
CA LEU A 123 -10.95 -11.26 -7.64
C LEU A 123 -12.35 -11.06 -8.23
N VAL A 124 -13.40 -11.05 -7.41
CA VAL A 124 -14.75 -10.71 -7.87
C VAL A 124 -14.75 -9.29 -8.45
N ASN A 125 -14.10 -8.34 -7.77
CA ASN A 125 -14.04 -6.97 -8.23
C ASN A 125 -13.28 -6.81 -9.55
N THR A 126 -12.18 -7.55 -9.76
CA THR A 126 -11.43 -7.53 -11.03
C THR A 126 -12.24 -8.11 -12.19
N MET A 127 -13.01 -9.18 -11.95
CA MET A 127 -13.91 -9.77 -12.96
C MET A 127 -15.03 -8.80 -13.38
N LEU A 128 -15.64 -8.11 -12.42
CA LEU A 128 -16.64 -7.08 -12.70
C LEU A 128 -16.04 -5.87 -13.43
N ALA A 129 -14.82 -5.47 -13.06
CA ALA A 129 -14.11 -4.38 -13.72
C ALA A 129 -13.73 -4.70 -15.17
N TYR A 130 -13.44 -5.97 -15.49
CA TYR A 130 -13.13 -6.43 -16.85
C TYR A 130 -14.36 -6.49 -17.76
N THR A 131 -15.48 -6.98 -17.23
CA THR A 131 -16.74 -7.15 -17.98
C THR A 131 -17.47 -5.84 -18.26
N SER A 132 -17.09 -4.76 -17.59
CA SER A 132 -17.65 -3.43 -17.80
C SER A 132 -17.20 -2.87 -19.16
N LYS A 133 -18.15 -2.39 -19.98
CA LYS A 133 -17.84 -1.75 -21.28
C LYS A 133 -16.98 -0.50 -21.06
N LYS A 134 -15.89 -0.39 -21.80
CA LYS A 134 -14.97 0.75 -21.71
C LYS A 134 -14.57 1.23 -23.09
N GLU A 135 -14.64 2.54 -23.29
CA GLU A 135 -13.99 3.19 -24.43
C GLU A 135 -12.47 3.16 -24.24
N VAL A 136 -11.73 3.15 -25.35
CA VAL A 136 -10.26 3.12 -25.32
C VAL A 136 -9.75 4.46 -24.80
N SER A 137 -9.16 4.43 -23.61
CA SER A 137 -8.59 5.58 -22.91
C SER A 137 -7.38 5.13 -22.08
N PHE A 138 -6.52 6.06 -21.65
CA PHE A 138 -5.47 5.73 -20.68
C PHE A 138 -6.05 5.06 -19.42
N LEU A 139 -7.24 5.50 -18.99
CA LEU A 139 -7.91 4.95 -17.82
C LEU A 139 -8.35 3.51 -18.05
N SER A 140 -8.95 3.18 -19.20
CA SER A 140 -9.37 1.81 -19.49
C SER A 140 -8.17 0.88 -19.67
N VAL A 141 -7.10 1.33 -20.33
CA VAL A 141 -5.84 0.58 -20.42
C VAL A 141 -5.26 0.32 -19.03
N GLY A 142 -5.16 1.34 -18.18
CA GLY A 142 -4.60 1.15 -16.85
C GLY A 142 -5.48 0.27 -15.95
N GLN A 143 -6.81 0.38 -16.04
CA GLN A 143 -7.73 -0.49 -15.30
C GLN A 143 -7.63 -1.96 -15.77
N ILE A 144 -7.57 -2.20 -17.08
CA ILE A 144 -7.37 -3.56 -17.63
C ILE A 144 -6.00 -4.10 -17.17
N GLY A 145 -4.96 -3.26 -17.23
CA GLY A 145 -3.64 -3.63 -16.73
C GLY A 145 -3.66 -3.99 -15.25
N LEU A 146 -4.35 -3.22 -14.41
CA LEU A 146 -4.54 -3.53 -12.99
C LEU A 146 -5.25 -4.87 -12.77
N VAL A 147 -6.29 -5.18 -13.56
CA VAL A 147 -6.95 -6.49 -13.53
C VAL A 147 -5.94 -7.59 -13.84
N ILE A 148 -5.17 -7.45 -14.92
CA ILE A 148 -4.16 -8.44 -15.33
C ILE A 148 -3.11 -8.63 -14.23
N ILE A 149 -2.56 -7.54 -13.67
CA ILE A 149 -1.53 -7.62 -12.62
C ILE A 149 -2.08 -8.30 -11.36
N LEU A 150 -3.30 -7.99 -10.93
CA LEU A 150 -3.92 -8.61 -9.75
C LEU A 150 -4.20 -10.10 -9.98
N VAL A 151 -4.65 -10.48 -11.18
CA VAL A 151 -4.84 -11.89 -11.56
C VAL A 151 -3.50 -12.63 -11.63
N SER A 152 -2.45 -12.00 -12.18
CA SER A 152 -1.09 -12.55 -12.18
C SER A 152 -0.53 -12.71 -10.76
N SER A 153 -0.78 -11.75 -9.87
CA SER A 153 -0.43 -11.86 -8.44
C SER A 153 -1.12 -13.04 -7.78
N PHE A 154 -2.41 -13.23 -8.02
CA PHE A 154 -3.14 -14.39 -7.52
C PHE A 154 -2.61 -15.70 -8.12
N LEU A 155 -2.27 -15.72 -9.41
CA LEU A 155 -1.66 -16.87 -10.06
C LEU A 155 -0.31 -17.22 -9.41
N CYS A 156 0.51 -16.24 -9.03
CA CYS A 156 1.73 -16.51 -8.25
C CYS A 156 1.42 -17.23 -6.93
N PHE A 157 0.38 -16.82 -6.18
CA PHE A 157 0.01 -17.49 -4.94
C PHE A 157 -0.42 -18.94 -5.18
N VAL A 158 -1.21 -19.18 -6.22
CA VAL A 158 -1.67 -20.54 -6.60
C VAL A 158 -0.49 -21.42 -7.02
N LEU A 159 0.40 -20.90 -7.88
CA LEU A 159 1.58 -21.64 -8.34
C LEU A 159 2.56 -21.90 -7.19
N ALA A 160 2.78 -20.92 -6.31
CA ALA A 160 3.61 -21.10 -5.13
C ALA A 160 3.07 -22.21 -4.20
N TYR A 161 1.75 -22.23 -3.97
CA TYR A 161 1.10 -23.28 -3.18
C TYR A 161 1.21 -24.66 -3.83
N ASN A 162 0.90 -24.75 -5.13
CA ASN A 162 0.91 -26.03 -5.86
C ASN A 162 2.31 -26.65 -5.98
N ASN A 163 3.35 -25.81 -6.06
CA ASN A 163 4.74 -26.25 -6.16
C ASN A 163 5.44 -26.31 -4.79
N MET A 164 4.70 -26.17 -3.68
CA MET A 164 5.25 -26.18 -2.33
C MET A 164 5.79 -27.56 -1.94
N PRO A 165 6.99 -27.64 -1.30
CA PRO A 165 7.49 -28.91 -0.78
C PRO A 165 6.47 -29.56 0.17
N PRO A 166 6.14 -30.85 0.00
CA PRO A 166 5.24 -31.56 0.88
C PRO A 166 5.72 -31.48 2.33
N GLY A 167 4.82 -31.13 3.25
CA GLY A 167 5.12 -31.05 4.68
C GLY A 167 5.75 -29.74 5.16
N LEU A 168 6.15 -28.81 4.28
CA LEU A 168 6.76 -27.53 4.69
C LEU A 168 5.85 -26.72 5.64
N TYR A 169 4.55 -26.72 5.37
CA TYR A 169 3.55 -26.10 6.24
C TYR A 169 3.58 -26.64 7.68
N HIS A 170 3.90 -27.92 7.88
CA HIS A 170 3.95 -28.51 9.21
C HIS A 170 5.33 -28.39 9.87
N SER A 171 6.40 -28.30 9.08
CA SER A 171 7.76 -28.21 9.60
C SER A 171 8.20 -26.77 9.91
N ASP A 172 7.83 -25.80 9.06
CA ASP A 172 8.21 -24.40 9.22
C ASP A 172 7.15 -23.47 8.60
N ASN A 173 6.23 -23.01 9.44
CA ASN A 173 5.20 -22.04 9.08
C ASN A 173 5.80 -20.72 8.54
N ASN A 174 6.94 -20.26 9.07
CA ASN A 174 7.53 -18.99 8.66
C ASN A 174 8.03 -19.06 7.22
N LEU A 175 8.78 -20.12 6.88
CA LEU A 175 9.23 -20.35 5.51
C LEU A 175 8.06 -20.61 4.56
N PHE A 176 7.05 -21.36 5.00
CA PHE A 176 5.86 -21.61 4.19
C PHE A 176 5.20 -20.31 3.71
N TYR A 177 4.87 -19.40 4.62
CA TYR A 177 4.20 -18.14 4.26
C TYR A 177 5.14 -17.15 3.55
N GLU A 178 6.44 -17.19 3.86
CA GLU A 178 7.43 -16.41 3.13
C GLU A 178 7.44 -16.79 1.65
N TYR A 179 7.54 -18.08 1.33
CA TYR A 179 7.52 -18.58 -0.06
C TYR A 179 6.16 -18.41 -0.74
N LEU A 180 5.07 -18.62 0.00
CA LEU A 180 3.71 -18.47 -0.53
C LEU A 180 3.47 -17.04 -1.02
N PHE A 181 3.86 -16.03 -0.23
CA PHE A 181 3.55 -14.64 -0.53
C PHE A 181 4.61 -13.87 -1.30
N TRP A 182 5.82 -14.43 -1.47
CA TRP A 182 6.93 -13.74 -2.12
C TRP A 182 6.57 -13.20 -3.52
N GLY A 183 6.26 -14.08 -4.46
CA GLY A 183 6.05 -13.68 -5.86
C GLY A 183 4.77 -12.88 -6.08
N GLY A 184 3.65 -13.28 -5.46
CA GLY A 184 2.40 -12.54 -5.59
C GLY A 184 2.45 -11.19 -4.88
N GLY A 185 3.13 -11.10 -3.74
CA GLY A 185 3.37 -9.86 -3.01
C GLY A 185 4.23 -8.86 -3.79
N HIS A 186 5.21 -9.34 -4.56
CA HIS A 186 5.95 -8.52 -5.53
C HIS A 186 5.01 -7.89 -6.56
N LEU A 187 4.15 -8.71 -7.20
CA LEU A 187 3.21 -8.21 -8.21
C LEU A 187 2.14 -7.28 -7.64
N LEU A 188 1.76 -7.41 -6.36
CA LEU A 188 0.91 -6.42 -5.70
C LEU A 188 1.53 -5.03 -5.71
N GLN A 189 2.86 -4.90 -5.57
CA GLN A 189 3.51 -3.59 -5.62
C GLN A 189 3.41 -2.97 -7.02
N PHE A 190 3.51 -3.77 -8.09
CA PHE A 190 3.27 -3.30 -9.46
C PHE A 190 1.84 -2.77 -9.64
N ALA A 191 0.85 -3.45 -9.03
CA ALA A 191 -0.53 -2.98 -9.04
C ALA A 191 -0.69 -1.66 -8.27
N PHE A 192 -0.07 -1.54 -7.09
CA PHE A 192 -0.15 -0.31 -6.28
C PHE A 192 0.50 0.88 -6.99
N THR A 193 1.68 0.70 -7.59
CA THR A 193 2.36 1.75 -8.36
C THR A 193 1.57 2.12 -9.62
N GLN A 194 0.95 1.16 -10.31
CA GLN A 194 0.06 1.45 -11.44
C GLN A 194 -1.20 2.20 -11.02
N GLY A 195 -1.78 1.85 -9.88
CA GLY A 195 -2.91 2.59 -9.29
C GLY A 195 -2.52 4.03 -8.96
N MET A 196 -1.35 4.24 -8.37
CA MET A 196 -0.81 5.59 -8.14
C MET A 196 -0.63 6.35 -9.45
N PHE A 197 0.04 5.76 -10.45
CA PHE A 197 0.27 6.42 -11.73
C PHE A 197 -1.03 6.82 -12.43
N LEU A 198 -2.07 5.96 -12.37
CA LEU A 198 -3.41 6.31 -12.84
C LEU A 198 -4.00 7.51 -12.11
N VAL A 199 -3.84 7.61 -10.79
CA VAL A 199 -4.28 8.78 -10.02
C VAL A 199 -3.60 10.06 -10.51
N TYR A 200 -2.29 10.03 -10.77
CA TYR A 200 -1.57 11.17 -11.35
C TYR A 200 -2.17 11.59 -12.69
N LEU A 201 -2.40 10.63 -13.59
CA LEU A 201 -3.01 10.90 -14.89
C LEU A 201 -4.43 11.48 -14.76
N ILE A 202 -5.27 10.88 -13.91
CA ILE A 202 -6.65 11.35 -13.68
C ILE A 202 -6.65 12.81 -13.20
N MET A 203 -5.87 13.11 -12.16
CA MET A 203 -5.84 14.45 -11.56
C MET A 203 -5.16 15.49 -12.46
N LEU A 204 -4.16 15.11 -13.25
CA LEU A 204 -3.56 16.00 -14.25
C LEU A 204 -4.52 16.26 -15.42
N SER A 205 -5.20 15.23 -15.90
CA SER A 205 -6.12 15.36 -17.04
C SER A 205 -7.33 16.24 -16.74
N SER A 206 -7.69 16.46 -15.45
CA SER A 206 -8.73 17.44 -15.10
C SER A 206 -8.30 18.90 -15.28
N ASN A 207 -6.99 19.17 -15.34
CA ASN A 207 -6.44 20.53 -15.51
C ASN A 207 -5.90 20.77 -16.92
N ASP A 208 -5.50 19.72 -17.65
CA ASP A 208 -4.93 19.80 -19.00
C ASP A 208 -5.59 18.79 -19.96
N ILE A 209 -6.35 19.35 -20.91
CA ILE A 209 -7.08 18.59 -21.93
C ILE A 209 -6.13 17.81 -22.86
N SER A 210 -4.89 18.28 -23.04
CA SER A 210 -3.90 17.61 -23.88
C SER A 210 -3.42 16.27 -23.27
N LEU A 211 -3.39 16.17 -21.95
CA LEU A 211 -3.09 14.93 -21.22
C LEU A 211 -4.32 14.00 -21.12
N ALA A 212 -5.53 14.55 -21.26
CA ALA A 212 -6.74 13.75 -21.40
C ALA A 212 -6.79 13.00 -22.75
N SER A 213 -6.03 13.45 -23.76
CA SER A 213 -5.91 12.78 -25.05
C SER A 213 -5.00 11.54 -24.98
N ASN A 214 -5.33 10.50 -25.76
CA ASN A 214 -4.65 9.20 -25.82
C ASN A 214 -3.23 9.29 -26.41
N ASN A 215 -2.32 9.95 -25.71
CA ASN A 215 -0.94 10.14 -26.14
C ASN A 215 -0.04 9.02 -25.58
N LYS A 216 1.08 8.78 -26.27
CA LYS A 216 2.04 7.71 -25.91
C LYS A 216 2.54 7.85 -24.46
N ILE A 217 2.67 9.08 -23.95
CA ILE A 217 3.16 9.37 -22.60
C ILE A 217 2.21 8.84 -21.50
N THR A 218 0.91 8.75 -21.76
CA THR A 218 -0.07 8.29 -20.76
C THR A 218 -0.32 6.78 -20.85
N ILE A 219 -0.38 6.22 -22.06
CA ILE A 219 -0.72 4.80 -22.29
C ILE A 219 0.49 3.87 -22.19
N LEU A 220 1.64 4.25 -22.78
CA LEU A 220 2.81 3.37 -22.89
C LEU A 220 3.34 2.91 -21.52
N PRO A 221 3.44 3.77 -20.48
CA PRO A 221 3.92 3.33 -19.16
C PRO A 221 3.02 2.28 -18.52
N LEU A 222 1.69 2.46 -18.63
CA LEU A 222 0.69 1.52 -18.11
C LEU A 222 0.78 0.16 -18.81
N PHE A 223 0.94 0.17 -20.14
CA PHE A 223 1.10 -1.05 -20.92
C PHE A 223 2.40 -1.78 -20.56
N ILE A 224 3.53 -1.07 -20.55
CA ILE A 224 4.84 -1.67 -20.22
C ILE A 224 4.81 -2.28 -18.81
N ASN A 225 4.32 -1.56 -17.80
CA ASN A 225 4.24 -2.07 -16.44
C ASN A 225 3.39 -3.35 -16.34
N THR A 226 2.29 -3.41 -17.09
CA THR A 226 1.43 -4.59 -17.17
C THR A 226 2.17 -5.80 -17.79
N ILE A 227 2.87 -5.59 -18.90
CA ILE A 227 3.64 -6.65 -19.58
C ILE A 227 4.79 -7.15 -18.69
N LEU A 228 5.47 -6.25 -17.99
CA LEU A 228 6.54 -6.61 -17.07
C LEU A 228 6.04 -7.45 -15.89
N ALA A 229 4.82 -7.22 -15.43
CA ALA A 229 4.21 -7.99 -14.35
C ALA A 229 3.67 -9.36 -14.81
N VAL A 230 3.01 -9.44 -15.98
CA VAL A 230 2.32 -10.67 -16.43
C VAL A 230 3.27 -11.83 -16.73
N GLY A 231 4.53 -11.54 -17.06
CA GLY A 231 5.54 -12.58 -17.30
C GLY A 231 6.03 -13.27 -16.03
N ALA A 232 5.92 -12.62 -14.86
CA ALA A 232 6.55 -13.10 -13.64
C ALA A 232 6.00 -14.44 -13.09
N PRO A 233 4.70 -14.76 -13.12
CA PRO A 233 4.18 -16.04 -12.62
C PRO A 233 4.79 -17.26 -13.33
N PHE A 234 5.19 -17.14 -14.59
CA PHE A 234 5.74 -18.26 -15.35
C PHE A 234 7.11 -18.74 -14.85
N VAL A 235 7.79 -17.93 -14.02
CA VAL A 235 9.06 -18.32 -13.42
C VAL A 235 8.92 -19.53 -12.48
N TYR A 236 7.72 -19.77 -11.92
CA TYR A 236 7.44 -20.92 -11.07
C TYR A 236 7.47 -22.27 -11.82
N PHE A 237 7.48 -22.25 -13.17
CA PHE A 237 7.73 -23.44 -13.98
C PHE A 237 9.22 -23.70 -14.25
N VAL A 238 10.08 -22.73 -13.93
CA VAL A 238 11.53 -22.77 -14.17
C VAL A 238 12.29 -23.05 -12.88
N TYR A 239 11.87 -22.45 -11.78
CA TYR A 239 12.54 -22.56 -10.48
C TYR A 239 11.60 -23.11 -9.40
N PRO A 240 12.09 -24.03 -8.53
CA PRO A 240 11.36 -24.45 -7.34
C PRO A 240 11.01 -23.28 -6.43
N VAL A 241 9.88 -23.37 -5.73
CA VAL A 241 9.38 -22.29 -4.86
C VAL A 241 10.31 -21.98 -3.68
N ASP A 242 11.02 -22.99 -3.20
CA ASP A 242 11.98 -22.92 -2.09
C ASP A 242 13.41 -22.61 -2.56
N SER A 243 13.61 -22.31 -3.85
CA SER A 243 14.93 -22.04 -4.39
C SER A 243 15.35 -20.58 -4.21
N ALA A 244 16.62 -20.38 -3.87
CA ALA A 244 17.23 -19.05 -3.82
C ALA A 244 17.15 -18.31 -5.17
N LYS A 245 17.14 -19.03 -6.30
CA LYS A 245 17.01 -18.46 -7.65
C LYS A 245 15.66 -17.79 -7.86
N LEU A 246 14.58 -18.38 -7.36
CA LEU A 246 13.25 -17.76 -7.41
C LEU A 246 13.22 -16.44 -6.63
N ILE A 247 13.75 -16.46 -5.40
CA ILE A 247 13.84 -15.29 -4.53
C ILE A 247 14.64 -14.17 -5.21
N GLN A 248 15.79 -14.51 -5.79
CA GLN A 248 16.64 -13.58 -6.53
C GLN A 248 15.95 -13.04 -7.78
N PHE A 249 15.22 -13.87 -8.53
CA PHE A 249 14.47 -13.43 -9.71
C PHE A 249 13.49 -12.32 -9.33
N PHE A 250 12.63 -12.55 -8.35
CA PHE A 250 11.64 -11.55 -7.93
C PHE A 250 12.30 -10.30 -7.34
N THR A 251 13.41 -10.45 -6.61
CA THR A 251 14.21 -9.31 -6.10
C THR A 251 14.71 -8.42 -7.24
N TRP A 252 15.32 -9.01 -8.27
CA TRP A 252 15.81 -8.27 -9.44
C TRP A 252 14.69 -7.77 -10.33
N HIS A 253 13.59 -8.51 -10.44
CA HIS A 253 12.38 -8.10 -11.12
C HIS A 253 11.81 -6.82 -10.49
N MET A 254 11.73 -6.73 -9.16
CA MET A 254 11.34 -5.49 -8.49
C MET A 254 12.32 -4.34 -8.77
N ARG A 255 13.63 -4.61 -8.64
CA ARG A 255 14.67 -3.57 -8.80
C ARG A 255 14.74 -3.00 -10.21
N ILE A 256 14.59 -3.83 -11.23
CA ILE A 256 14.73 -3.42 -12.64
C ILE A 256 13.36 -3.10 -13.23
N ALA A 257 12.46 -4.08 -13.27
CA ALA A 257 11.17 -3.93 -13.92
C ALA A 257 10.24 -3.01 -13.11
N GLY A 258 10.28 -3.10 -11.79
CA GLY A 258 9.51 -2.21 -10.90
C GLY A 258 9.94 -0.75 -10.96
N ALA A 259 11.19 -0.45 -11.36
CA ALA A 259 11.71 0.91 -11.50
C ALA A 259 11.24 1.62 -12.80
N VAL A 260 10.72 0.88 -13.78
CA VAL A 260 10.32 1.45 -15.07
C VAL A 260 9.18 2.46 -14.92
N LEU A 261 8.13 2.12 -14.18
CA LEU A 261 6.98 3.03 -13.99
C LEU A 261 7.34 4.29 -13.15
N PRO A 262 8.14 4.20 -12.07
CA PRO A 262 8.75 5.36 -11.42
C PRO A 262 9.53 6.28 -12.36
N CYS A 263 10.34 5.74 -13.29
CA CYS A 263 11.04 6.56 -14.28
C CYS A 263 10.07 7.35 -15.16
N PHE A 264 8.97 6.73 -15.60
CA PHE A 264 7.92 7.44 -16.34
C PHE A 264 7.19 8.48 -15.47
N LEU A 265 7.01 8.22 -14.17
CA LEU A 265 6.46 9.21 -13.25
C LEU A 265 7.36 10.44 -13.12
N ILE A 266 8.69 10.25 -13.04
CA ILE A 266 9.66 11.35 -13.04
C ILE A 266 9.50 12.19 -14.32
N ILE A 267 9.44 11.54 -15.49
CA ILE A 267 9.24 12.23 -16.76
C ILE A 267 7.91 13.02 -16.76
N LEU A 268 6.82 12.40 -16.31
CA LEU A 268 5.50 13.02 -16.23
C LEU A 268 5.49 14.25 -15.32
N VAL A 269 6.13 14.15 -14.14
CA VAL A 269 6.22 15.24 -13.17
C VAL A 269 7.11 16.37 -13.69
N CYS A 270 8.28 16.05 -14.25
CA CYS A 270 9.19 17.05 -14.82
C CYS A 270 8.54 17.82 -15.97
N TYR A 271 7.84 17.13 -16.88
CA TYR A 271 7.14 17.78 -17.99
C TYR A 271 6.04 18.74 -17.50
N ASN A 272 5.36 18.38 -16.41
CA ASN A 272 4.23 19.14 -15.85
C ASN A 272 4.58 19.94 -14.58
N ILE A 273 5.86 20.22 -14.35
CA ILE A 273 6.33 20.75 -13.05
C ILE A 273 5.68 22.08 -12.68
N ARG A 274 5.40 22.94 -13.68
CA ARG A 274 4.71 24.21 -13.47
C ARG A 274 3.30 24.01 -12.91
N THR A 275 2.57 23.02 -13.41
CA THR A 275 1.23 22.68 -12.93
C THR A 275 1.29 22.19 -11.48
N PHE A 276 2.23 21.31 -11.16
CA PHE A 276 2.40 20.79 -9.80
C PHE A 276 2.85 21.85 -8.78
N ILE A 277 3.62 22.85 -9.19
CA ILE A 277 4.06 23.94 -8.31
C ILE A 277 2.96 24.99 -8.12
N ASN A 278 2.25 25.34 -9.19
CA ASN A 278 1.30 26.46 -9.17
C ASN A 278 -0.08 26.07 -8.60
N ASP A 279 -0.49 24.81 -8.76
CA ASP A 279 -1.77 24.33 -8.23
C ASP A 279 -1.68 24.09 -6.72
N LYS A 280 -2.05 25.12 -5.94
CA LYS A 280 -2.09 25.08 -4.47
C LYS A 280 -3.07 24.06 -3.90
N SER A 281 -3.91 23.43 -4.73
CA SER A 281 -4.87 22.39 -4.33
C SER A 281 -4.38 20.97 -4.59
N ASN A 282 -3.28 20.81 -5.34
CA ASN A 282 -2.74 19.51 -5.74
C ASN A 282 -1.47 19.17 -4.96
N TYR A 283 -1.55 18.25 -4.00
CA TYR A 283 -0.41 17.83 -3.18
C TYR A 283 0.29 16.58 -3.70
N LEU A 284 0.11 16.22 -4.97
CA LEU A 284 0.80 15.09 -5.59
C LEU A 284 2.33 15.26 -5.58
N LEU A 285 2.87 16.48 -5.55
CA LEU A 285 4.32 16.67 -5.41
C LEU A 285 4.89 16.05 -4.11
N HIS A 286 4.10 16.03 -3.03
CA HIS A 286 4.52 15.40 -1.77
C HIS A 286 4.56 13.86 -1.90
N SER A 287 3.61 13.30 -2.64
CA SER A 287 3.64 11.89 -3.02
C SER A 287 4.90 11.59 -3.83
N PHE A 288 5.18 12.38 -4.87
CA PHE A 288 6.32 12.19 -5.75
C PHE A 288 7.66 12.23 -4.99
N LEU A 289 7.85 13.23 -4.13
CA LEU A 289 9.10 13.38 -3.37
C LEU A 289 9.34 12.20 -2.41
N LEU A 290 8.33 11.79 -1.65
CA LEU A 290 8.48 10.66 -0.72
C LEU A 290 8.60 9.31 -1.44
N PHE A 291 7.84 9.13 -2.52
CA PHE A 291 7.91 7.93 -3.36
C PHE A 291 9.32 7.77 -3.95
N THR A 292 9.85 8.83 -4.57
CA THR A 292 11.19 8.85 -5.15
C THR A 292 12.26 8.65 -4.07
N TYR A 293 12.09 9.25 -2.89
CA TYR A 293 13.00 9.03 -1.76
C TYR A 293 13.03 7.55 -1.34
N GLY A 294 11.86 6.91 -1.22
CA GLY A 294 11.75 5.48 -0.94
C GLY A 294 12.41 4.61 -2.01
N ASP A 295 12.19 4.92 -3.29
CA ASP A 295 12.72 4.15 -4.41
C ASP A 295 14.25 4.23 -4.49
N VAL A 296 14.83 5.42 -4.29
CA VAL A 296 16.28 5.60 -4.20
C VAL A 296 16.85 4.75 -3.05
N LEU A 297 16.21 4.77 -1.88
CA LEU A 297 16.60 3.90 -0.77
C LEU A 297 16.46 2.42 -1.12
N GLY A 298 15.44 2.02 -1.89
CA GLY A 298 15.23 0.64 -2.32
C GLY A 298 16.35 0.11 -3.23
N VAL A 299 16.89 0.97 -4.11
CA VAL A 299 18.05 0.64 -4.95
C VAL A 299 19.32 0.54 -4.09
N LEU A 300 19.50 1.44 -3.13
CA LEU A 300 20.68 1.49 -2.26
C LEU A 300 20.67 0.43 -1.16
N THR A 301 19.50 -0.12 -0.80
CA THR A 301 19.37 -1.10 0.28
C THR A 301 19.74 -2.49 -0.20
N ILE A 302 20.83 -3.04 0.34
CA ILE A 302 21.37 -4.33 -0.05
C ILE A 302 21.02 -5.44 0.97
N GLU A 303 20.99 -5.17 2.29
CA GLU A 303 20.74 -6.22 3.31
C GLU A 303 19.99 -5.82 4.61
N GLY A 304 19.04 -6.70 4.98
CA GLY A 304 18.71 -7.21 6.33
C GLY A 304 18.16 -6.31 7.44
N ASN A 305 18.50 -5.02 7.48
CA ASN A 305 18.27 -4.18 8.66
C ASN A 305 17.10 -3.20 8.47
N VAL A 306 16.94 -2.20 9.35
CA VAL A 306 15.82 -1.23 9.29
C VAL A 306 15.82 -0.32 8.04
N THR A 307 16.87 -0.33 7.22
CA THR A 307 16.86 0.32 5.89
C THR A 307 15.81 -0.29 4.96
N ILE A 308 15.48 -1.57 5.15
CA ILE A 308 14.38 -2.23 4.44
C ILE A 308 13.05 -1.52 4.75
N PRO A 309 12.61 -1.41 6.02
CA PRO A 309 11.47 -0.57 6.35
C PRO A 309 11.56 0.87 5.89
N ALA A 310 12.73 1.49 5.93
CA ALA A 310 12.87 2.85 5.46
C ALA A 310 12.46 2.99 3.98
N HIS A 311 12.94 2.10 3.09
CA HIS A 311 12.58 2.17 1.67
C HIS A 311 11.07 1.98 1.47
N TYR A 312 10.47 0.93 2.06
CA TYR A 312 9.07 0.62 1.77
C TYR A 312 8.14 1.61 2.46
N HIS A 313 8.51 2.18 3.60
CA HIS A 313 7.79 3.32 4.16
C HIS A 313 7.82 4.50 3.17
N GLY A 314 8.95 4.81 2.52
CA GLY A 314 8.99 5.85 1.48
C GLY A 314 8.05 5.55 0.30
N SER A 315 8.20 4.39 -0.34
CA SER A 315 7.43 4.04 -1.54
C SER A 315 5.93 3.86 -1.24
N VAL A 316 5.57 3.12 -0.19
CA VAL A 316 4.15 2.85 0.17
C VAL A 316 3.46 4.12 0.66
N VAL A 317 4.14 4.97 1.44
CA VAL A 317 3.57 6.25 1.89
C VAL A 317 3.43 7.22 0.71
N GLY A 318 4.39 7.23 -0.22
CA GLY A 318 4.29 7.99 -1.47
C GLY A 318 3.01 7.64 -2.25
N ILE A 319 2.73 6.35 -2.42
CA ILE A 319 1.48 5.85 -3.02
C ILE A 319 0.26 6.28 -2.18
N THR A 320 0.35 6.14 -0.85
CA THR A 320 -0.74 6.52 0.07
C THR A 320 -1.09 8.00 -0.05
N ILE A 321 -0.11 8.89 -0.16
CA ILE A 321 -0.35 10.33 -0.32
C ILE A 321 -1.07 10.61 -1.63
N ALA A 322 -0.72 9.93 -2.73
CA ALA A 322 -1.46 10.07 -3.98
C ALA A 322 -2.92 9.63 -3.81
N PHE A 323 -3.16 8.50 -3.14
CA PHE A 323 -4.51 8.03 -2.83
C PHE A 323 -5.29 8.95 -1.89
N MET A 324 -4.64 9.58 -0.90
CA MET A 324 -5.27 10.60 -0.05
C MET A 324 -5.70 11.82 -0.87
N ASN A 325 -4.83 12.32 -1.76
CA ASN A 325 -5.16 13.39 -2.69
C ASN A 325 -6.33 13.01 -3.60
N PHE A 326 -6.33 11.78 -4.11
CA PHE A 326 -7.42 11.27 -4.93
C PHE A 326 -8.75 11.21 -4.16
N VAL A 327 -8.75 10.81 -2.88
CA VAL A 327 -9.95 10.86 -2.04
C VAL A 327 -10.50 12.28 -1.91
N TYR A 328 -9.63 13.26 -1.63
CA TYR A 328 -10.06 14.66 -1.57
C TYR A 328 -10.62 15.17 -2.90
N TRP A 329 -10.01 14.79 -4.02
CA TRP A 329 -10.49 15.11 -5.37
C TRP A 329 -11.82 14.40 -5.73
N MET A 330 -12.06 13.21 -5.19
CA MET A 330 -13.27 12.42 -5.41
C MET A 330 -14.48 12.91 -4.61
N LEU A 331 -14.28 13.46 -3.41
CA LEU A 331 -15.39 13.85 -2.52
C LEU A 331 -16.40 14.80 -3.21
N PRO A 332 -15.99 15.92 -3.84
CA PRO A 332 -16.91 16.77 -4.60
C PRO A 332 -17.65 16.05 -5.73
N LYS A 333 -16.99 15.11 -6.42
CA LYS A 333 -17.57 14.34 -7.53
C LYS A 333 -18.62 13.33 -7.09
N LEU A 334 -18.58 12.96 -5.81
CA LEU A 334 -19.57 12.09 -5.17
C LEU A 334 -20.68 12.91 -4.46
N ASN A 335 -20.78 14.20 -4.77
CA ASN A 335 -21.72 15.16 -4.17
C ASN A 335 -21.50 15.39 -2.67
N PHE A 336 -20.29 15.16 -2.15
CA PHE A 336 -19.91 15.64 -0.82
C PHE A 336 -19.34 17.06 -0.90
N LYS A 337 -19.33 17.78 0.23
CA LYS A 337 -18.73 19.11 0.28
C LYS A 337 -17.22 19.02 0.06
N GLU A 338 -16.67 19.97 -0.69
CA GLU A 338 -15.24 20.16 -0.79
C GLU A 338 -14.64 20.49 0.57
N ILE A 339 -13.49 19.89 0.87
CA ILE A 339 -12.76 20.14 2.11
C ILE A 339 -11.94 21.41 1.95
N LYS A 340 -11.95 22.26 2.97
CA LYS A 340 -11.15 23.48 2.99
C LYS A 340 -9.68 23.19 2.72
N SER A 341 -9.10 23.89 1.73
CA SER A 341 -7.69 23.72 1.32
C SER A 341 -6.69 23.82 2.47
N SER A 342 -6.93 24.67 3.48
CA SER A 342 -6.06 24.79 4.66
C SER A 342 -6.01 23.51 5.50
N MET A 343 -7.12 22.78 5.62
CA MET A 343 -7.17 21.51 6.36
C MET A 343 -6.44 20.41 5.58
N VAL A 344 -6.67 20.32 4.27
CA VAL A 344 -5.94 19.39 3.40
C VAL A 344 -4.43 19.67 3.47
N ARG A 345 -4.03 20.94 3.41
CA ARG A 345 -2.63 21.36 3.53
C ARG A 345 -2.01 20.90 4.83
N LEU A 346 -2.63 21.24 5.96
CA LEU A 346 -2.12 20.86 7.28
C LEU A 346 -1.94 19.34 7.38
N GLN A 347 -2.94 18.59 6.92
CA GLN A 347 -2.92 17.13 6.94
C GLN A 347 -1.78 16.55 6.09
N ILE A 348 -1.67 16.95 4.81
CA ILE A 348 -0.63 16.41 3.92
C ILE A 348 0.76 16.82 4.39
N TYR A 349 0.97 18.08 4.81
CA TYR A 349 2.27 18.51 5.31
C TYR A 349 2.69 17.75 6.57
N ALA A 350 1.79 17.58 7.54
CA ALA A 350 2.08 16.77 8.73
C ALA A 350 2.42 15.33 8.33
N TYR A 351 1.61 14.71 7.47
CA TYR A 351 1.83 13.34 7.06
C TYR A 351 3.15 13.14 6.30
N SER A 352 3.49 14.07 5.40
CA SER A 352 4.69 13.99 4.57
C SER A 352 5.96 14.33 5.33
N ILE A 353 5.98 15.44 6.09
CA ILE A 353 7.16 15.84 6.87
C ILE A 353 7.43 14.81 7.98
N GLY A 354 6.37 14.33 8.64
CA GLY A 354 6.48 13.27 9.64
C GLY A 354 7.12 12.01 9.06
N HIS A 355 6.62 11.53 7.91
CA HIS A 355 7.21 10.36 7.26
C HIS A 355 8.63 10.60 6.75
N PHE A 356 8.94 11.77 6.20
CA PHE A 356 10.31 12.10 5.80
C PHE A 356 11.27 11.96 6.98
N LEU A 357 10.97 12.60 8.12
CA LEU A 357 11.77 12.49 9.35
C LEU A 357 11.86 11.05 9.86
N HIS A 358 10.74 10.32 9.84
CA HIS A 358 10.67 8.94 10.29
C HIS A 358 11.55 8.01 9.45
N ILE A 359 11.44 8.11 8.13
CA ILE A 359 12.21 7.32 7.16
C ILE A 359 13.70 7.66 7.27
N THR A 360 14.06 8.94 7.31
CA THR A 360 15.46 9.36 7.50
C THR A 360 16.02 8.85 8.83
N GLY A 361 15.23 8.89 9.90
CA GLY A 361 15.58 8.29 11.20
C GLY A 361 15.83 6.78 11.09
N LEU A 362 14.97 6.04 10.39
CA LEU A 362 15.16 4.61 10.13
C LEU A 362 16.45 4.32 9.35
N VAL A 363 16.71 5.04 8.25
CA VAL A 363 17.95 4.86 7.47
C VAL A 363 19.17 5.08 8.36
N TRP A 364 19.16 6.15 9.16
CA TRP A 364 20.27 6.48 10.05
C TRP A 364 20.47 5.41 11.13
N LEU A 365 19.39 4.94 11.75
CA LEU A 365 19.43 3.82 12.71
C LEU A 365 19.93 2.53 12.05
N GLY A 366 19.61 2.30 10.77
CA GLY A 366 20.15 1.19 9.99
C GLY A 366 21.66 1.27 9.82
N GLY A 367 22.22 2.47 9.65
CA GLY A 367 23.66 2.71 9.68
C GLY A 367 24.33 2.34 11.02
N TYR A 368 23.57 2.34 12.12
CA TYR A 368 24.00 1.84 13.43
C TYR A 368 23.72 0.34 13.66
N GLY A 369 23.27 -0.38 12.63
CA GLY A 369 22.99 -1.82 12.72
C GLY A 369 21.65 -2.19 13.34
N ALA A 370 20.68 -1.26 13.43
CA ALA A 370 19.37 -1.56 13.97
C ALA A 370 18.65 -2.64 13.15
N LEU A 371 18.28 -3.75 13.80
CA LEU A 371 17.66 -4.90 13.15
C LEU A 371 16.19 -4.64 12.82
N ARG A 372 15.70 -5.23 11.73
CA ARG A 372 14.27 -5.18 11.37
C ARG A 372 13.47 -6.19 12.19
N LYS A 373 12.16 -5.93 12.34
CA LYS A 373 11.18 -6.84 12.98
C LYS A 373 11.43 -7.12 14.47
N VAL A 374 12.26 -6.31 15.13
CA VAL A 374 12.48 -6.28 16.59
C VAL A 374 12.17 -4.90 17.15
N ALA A 375 11.81 -4.81 18.43
CA ALA A 375 11.52 -3.53 19.08
C ALA A 375 12.79 -2.77 19.50
N ASP A 376 13.89 -3.48 19.75
CA ASP A 376 15.12 -2.91 20.32
C ASP A 376 15.91 -2.04 19.33
N LEU A 377 16.44 -0.93 19.85
CA LEU A 377 17.31 0.00 19.12
C LEU A 377 18.74 -0.04 19.66
N PRO A 378 19.78 -0.08 18.80
CA PRO A 378 21.18 -0.19 19.23
C PRO A 378 21.57 0.91 20.21
N SER A 379 22.11 0.57 21.38
CA SER A 379 22.47 1.54 22.43
C SER A 379 23.39 2.66 21.95
N ILE A 380 24.28 2.36 20.99
CA ILE A 380 25.24 3.31 20.39
C ILE A 380 24.63 4.30 19.38
N SER A 381 23.37 4.10 18.99
CA SER A 381 22.72 4.98 18.01
C SER A 381 22.54 6.41 18.53
N SER A 382 22.72 7.38 17.65
CA SER A 382 22.68 8.79 18.02
C SER A 382 21.30 9.21 18.55
N MET A 383 21.30 10.13 19.52
CA MET A 383 20.08 10.74 20.05
C MET A 383 19.28 11.42 18.93
N LEU A 384 19.97 12.03 17.96
CA LEU A 384 19.33 12.69 16.83
C LEU A 384 18.59 11.69 15.91
N ALA A 385 19.20 10.53 15.59
CA ALA A 385 18.55 9.49 14.78
C ALA A 385 17.30 8.94 15.46
N ARG A 386 17.38 8.65 16.77
CA ARG A 386 16.24 8.21 17.59
C ARG A 386 15.14 9.27 17.63
N THR A 387 15.52 10.54 17.78
CA THR A 387 14.59 11.67 17.83
C THR A 387 13.87 11.84 16.49
N CYS A 388 14.59 11.84 15.37
CA CYS A 388 14.01 11.88 14.03
C CYS A 388 13.02 10.73 13.80
N PHE A 389 13.40 9.50 14.18
CA PHE A 389 12.55 8.32 14.08
C PHE A 389 11.24 8.46 14.88
N ILE A 390 11.33 8.80 16.16
CA ILE A 390 10.18 8.86 17.08
C ILE A 390 9.29 10.06 16.77
N ILE A 391 9.86 11.27 16.70
CA ILE A 391 9.09 12.50 16.44
C ILE A 391 8.49 12.46 15.04
N GLY A 392 9.24 12.00 14.04
CA GLY A 392 8.72 11.81 12.69
C GLY A 392 7.52 10.86 12.67
N GLY A 393 7.63 9.72 13.39
CA GLY A 393 6.52 8.77 13.53
C GLY A 393 5.30 9.36 14.23
N ALA A 394 5.50 10.16 15.28
CA ALA A 394 4.39 10.83 15.98
C ALA A 394 3.68 11.85 15.08
N ILE A 395 4.43 12.70 14.37
CA ILE A 395 3.87 13.69 13.43
C ILE A 395 3.14 12.98 12.28
N SER A 396 3.70 11.88 11.76
CA SER A 396 3.07 11.13 10.68
C SER A 396 1.74 10.51 11.11
N VAL A 397 1.66 9.99 12.35
CA VAL A 397 0.42 9.49 12.93
C VAL A 397 -0.62 10.59 13.08
N VAL A 398 -0.24 11.79 13.53
CA VAL A 398 -1.14 12.96 13.56
C VAL A 398 -1.67 13.29 12.17
N GLY A 399 -0.79 13.33 11.16
CA GLY A 399 -1.18 13.55 9.76
C GLY A 399 -2.14 12.48 9.22
N GLY A 400 -1.96 11.22 9.61
CA GLY A 400 -2.85 10.12 9.22
C GLY A 400 -4.21 10.21 9.90
N MET A 401 -4.23 10.50 11.21
CA MET A 401 -5.46 10.70 11.97
C MET A 401 -6.28 11.88 11.44
N LEU A 402 -5.62 13.00 11.08
CA LEU A 402 -6.28 14.13 10.45
C LEU A 402 -6.98 13.71 9.15
N PHE A 403 -6.34 12.92 8.28
CA PHE A 403 -6.98 12.42 7.06
C PHE A 403 -8.25 11.62 7.38
N VAL A 404 -8.14 10.65 8.28
CA VAL A 404 -9.26 9.79 8.68
C VAL A 404 -10.41 10.62 9.25
N ILE A 405 -10.14 11.49 10.21
CA ILE A 405 -11.15 12.33 10.87
C ILE A 405 -11.84 13.23 9.84
N ILE A 406 -11.05 13.93 9.01
CA ILE A 406 -11.59 14.83 7.99
C ILE A 406 -12.53 14.07 7.06
N VAL A 407 -12.07 12.96 6.48
CA VAL A 407 -12.86 12.23 5.47
C VAL A 407 -14.08 11.55 6.11
N LEU A 408 -13.94 10.85 7.24
CA LEU A 408 -15.07 10.20 7.89
C LEU A 408 -16.15 11.19 8.31
N LEU A 409 -15.78 12.35 8.87
CA LEU A 409 -16.77 13.37 9.22
C LEU A 409 -17.52 13.90 7.98
N HIS A 410 -16.86 14.01 6.82
CA HIS A 410 -17.53 14.41 5.59
C HIS A 410 -18.45 13.32 5.05
N LEU A 411 -18.04 12.05 5.11
CA LEU A 411 -18.89 10.92 4.72
C LEU A 411 -20.12 10.79 5.62
N LEU A 412 -19.97 11.00 6.93
CA LEU A 412 -21.06 10.91 7.91
C LEU A 412 -22.02 12.10 7.88
N LYS A 413 -21.56 13.31 7.56
CA LYS A 413 -22.42 14.51 7.44
C LYS A 413 -23.39 14.45 6.24
N GLY A 414 -23.26 13.45 5.38
CA GLY A 414 -24.12 13.25 4.20
C GLY A 414 -23.74 14.13 3.01
N LYS A 415 -24.41 13.88 1.88
CA LYS A 415 -24.20 14.63 0.63
C LYS A 415 -24.56 16.11 0.83
N ALA A 416 -23.87 16.98 0.10
CA ALA A 416 -24.25 18.38 0.05
C ALA A 416 -25.70 18.49 -0.42
N ARG A 417 -26.51 19.29 0.30
CA ARG A 417 -27.85 19.67 -0.19
C ARG A 417 -27.64 20.40 -1.50
N THR A 418 -28.15 19.84 -2.60
CA THR A 418 -28.32 20.56 -3.85
C THR A 418 -29.38 21.61 -3.59
N ASN A 419 -28.98 22.88 -3.52
CA ASN A 419 -29.94 23.98 -3.59
C ASN A 419 -30.39 24.17 -5.02
#